data_AF-A0A0B5QMV4-F1
#
_entry.id   AF-A0A0B5QMV4-F1
#
_cell.length_a   1.000
_cell.length_b   1.000
_cell.length_c   1.000
_cell.angle_alpha   90.00
_cell.angle_beta   90.00
_cell.angle_gamma   90.00
#
_symmetry.space_group_name_H-M   'P 1'
#
loop_
_entity.id
_entity.type
_entity.pdbx_description
1 polymer ?
#
loop_
_entity_poly.entity_id
_entity_poly.type
_entity_poly.pdbx_seq_one_letter_code
_entity_poly.pdbx_strand_id
1 'polypeptide(L)'
;MRQALSKNVSKWEFKYNGRKFVVLQKQESANINGVRFDIQDITSIVINNNLLHRQKQLLIHKLITGRRIKDFHNKSKARMFII
;
A
#
# COMPACT_ATOMS: atom_id res chain seq x y z
N MET A 1 -3.25 -25.97 -2.94
CA MET A 1 -4.13 -24.98 -3.58
C MET A 1 -3.34 -23.70 -3.83
N ARG A 2 -2.97 -23.41 -5.09
CA ARG A 2 -2.39 -22.11 -5.47
C ARG A 2 -3.56 -21.15 -5.67
N GLN A 3 -3.77 -20.21 -4.74
CA GLN A 3 -4.78 -19.16 -4.91
C GLN A 3 -4.42 -18.34 -6.15
N ALA A 4 -5.33 -18.30 -7.11
CA ALA A 4 -5.22 -17.44 -8.27
C ALA A 4 -5.20 -15.98 -7.80
N LEU A 5 -4.10 -15.27 -8.07
CA LEU A 5 -4.07 -13.81 -7.95
C LEU A 5 -5.20 -13.25 -8.84
N SER A 6 -6.21 -12.66 -8.21
CA SER A 6 -7.38 -12.09 -8.88
C SER A 6 -6.95 -11.19 -10.04
N LYS A 7 -7.57 -11.34 -11.21
CA LYS A 7 -7.26 -10.63 -12.48
C LYS A 7 -7.30 -9.08 -12.42
N ASN A 8 -7.57 -8.45 -11.28
CA ASN A 8 -7.73 -7.00 -11.09
C ASN A 8 -6.67 -6.42 -10.14
N VAL A 9 -5.40 -6.82 -10.27
CA VAL A 9 -4.30 -6.21 -9.50
C VAL A 9 -3.42 -5.39 -10.43
N SER A 10 -3.50 -4.06 -10.30
CA SER A 10 -2.57 -3.15 -10.99
C SER A 10 -1.34 -2.94 -10.11
N LYS A 11 -0.16 -3.22 -10.65
CA LYS A 11 1.13 -3.06 -9.97
C LYS A 11 1.95 -1.98 -10.65
N TRP A 12 2.51 -1.04 -9.88
CA TRP A 12 3.54 -0.14 -10.38
C TRP A 12 4.69 0.01 -9.38
N GLU A 13 5.88 0.29 -9.89
CA GLU A 13 7.09 0.45 -9.08
C GLU A 13 7.76 1.79 -9.39
N PHE A 14 8.30 2.45 -8.38
CA PHE A 14 9.08 3.67 -8.56
C PHE A 14 10.08 3.85 -7.41
N LYS A 15 11.07 4.72 -7.62
CA LYS A 15 12.05 5.08 -6.58
C LYS A 15 11.76 6.50 -6.09
N TYR A 16 11.72 6.69 -4.77
CA TYR A 16 11.54 7.99 -4.16
C TYR A 16 12.46 8.13 -2.94
N ASN A 17 13.21 9.23 -2.88
CA ASN A 17 14.19 9.49 -1.81
C ASN A 17 15.12 8.31 -1.50
N GLY A 18 15.70 7.69 -2.53
CA GLY A 18 16.61 6.55 -2.38
C GLY A 18 15.93 5.18 -2.15
N ARG A 19 14.65 5.14 -1.76
CA ARG A 19 13.90 3.92 -1.44
C ARG A 19 13.03 3.44 -2.60
N LYS A 20 12.85 2.12 -2.72
CA LYS A 20 11.98 1.51 -3.73
C LYS A 20 10.55 1.42 -3.19
N PHE A 21 9.58 1.81 -4.00
CA PHE A 21 8.16 1.74 -3.70
C PHE A 21 7.47 0.81 -4.69
N VAL A 22 6.58 -0.03 -4.17
CA VAL A 22 5.74 -0.93 -4.95
C VAL A 22 4.29 -0.66 -4.59
N VAL A 23 3.49 -0.14 -5.51
CA VAL A 23 2.07 0.07 -5.28
C VAL A 23 1.28 -1.05 -5.93
N LEU A 24 0.38 -1.65 -5.16
CA LEU A 24 -0.56 -2.67 -5.56
C LEU A 24 -1.96 -2.11 -5.40
N GLN A 25 -2.70 -1.99 -6.49
CA GLN A 25 -4.12 -1.68 -6.43
C GLN A 25 -4.89 -2.99 -6.42
N LYS A 26 -5.75 -3.18 -5.43
CA LYS A 26 -6.61 -4.36 -5.32
C LYS A 26 -8.03 -3.91 -5.02
N GLN A 27 -9.02 -4.63 -5.54
CA GLN A 27 -10.38 -4.49 -5.05
C GLN A 27 -10.45 -5.11 -3.66
N GLU A 28 -10.60 -4.27 -2.64
CA GLU A 28 -10.86 -4.70 -1.27
C GLU A 28 -12.31 -4.41 -0.93
N SER A 29 -12.99 -5.42 -0.40
CA SER A 29 -14.38 -5.36 0.07
C SER A 29 -14.50 -4.72 1.45
N ALA A 30 -13.40 -4.65 2.20
CA ALA A 30 -13.35 -3.98 3.49
C ALA A 30 -13.15 -2.45 3.33
N ASN A 31 -13.60 -1.69 4.33
CA ASN A 31 -13.51 -0.22 4.39
C ASN A 31 -12.07 0.31 4.60
N ILE A 32 -11.06 -0.46 4.16
CA ILE A 32 -9.64 -0.13 4.25
C ILE A 32 -9.29 0.66 3.00
N ASN A 33 -8.85 1.91 3.18
CA ASN A 33 -8.53 2.78 2.04
C ASN A 33 -7.16 2.45 1.46
N GLY A 34 -6.23 2.02 2.30
CA GLY A 34 -4.94 1.51 1.89
C GLY A 34 -4.10 1.00 3.05
N VAL A 35 -3.09 0.21 2.71
CA VAL A 35 -2.14 -0.35 3.66
C VAL A 35 -0.73 -0.07 3.19
N ARG A 36 0.19 0.23 4.11
CA ARG A 36 1.63 0.28 3.81
C ARG A 36 2.36 -0.81 4.58
N PHE A 37 3.36 -1.37 3.92
CA PHE A 37 4.28 -2.37 4.42
C PHE A 37 5.70 -1.95 4.10
N ASP A 38 6.53 -1.80 5.12
CA ASP A 38 7.96 -1.61 4.93
C ASP A 38 8.67 -2.95 5.17
N ILE A 39 9.39 -3.43 4.15
CA ILE A 39 10.22 -4.63 4.22
C ILE A 39 11.62 -4.25 3.73
N GLN A 40 12.55 -4.12 4.67
CA GLN A 40 13.93 -3.69 4.40
C GLN A 40 13.97 -2.35 3.63
N ASP A 41 14.42 -2.37 2.37
CA ASP A 41 14.57 -1.18 1.51
C ASP A 41 13.39 -0.98 0.53
N ILE A 42 12.36 -1.82 0.63
CA ILE A 42 11.18 -1.79 -0.22
C ILE A 42 9.96 -1.43 0.62
N THR A 43 9.29 -0.35 0.22
CA THR A 43 7.99 0.05 0.77
C THR A 43 6.89 -0.42 -0.18
N SER A 44 6.11 -1.42 0.23
CA SER A 44 4.91 -1.84 -0.48
C SER A 44 3.69 -1.05 0.01
N ILE A 45 2.86 -0.60 -0.91
CA ILE A 45 1.65 0.18 -0.65
C ILE A 45 0.50 -0.53 -1.36
N VAL A 46 -0.54 -0.89 -0.62
CA VAL A 46 -1.77 -1.47 -1.16
C VAL A 46 -2.87 -0.41 -1.11
N ILE A 47 -3.60 -0.20 -2.20
CA ILE A 47 -4.66 0.81 -2.29
C ILE A 47 -5.93 0.19 -2.85
N ASN A 48 -7.07 0.56 -2.28
CA ASN A 48 -8.35 0.09 -2.79
C ASN A 48 -8.66 0.70 -4.16
N ASN A 49 -8.95 -0.15 -5.15
CA ASN A 49 -9.29 0.30 -6.49
C ASN A 49 -10.64 1.06 -6.55
N ASN A 50 -11.51 0.89 -5.55
CA ASN A 50 -12.82 1.54 -5.49
C ASN A 50 -12.75 3.04 -5.15
N LEU A 51 -11.57 3.56 -4.80
CA LEU A 51 -11.39 4.97 -4.48
C LEU A 51 -11.43 5.86 -5.73
N LEU A 52 -11.92 7.10 -5.56
CA LEU A 52 -11.87 8.10 -6.62
C LEU A 52 -10.41 8.46 -6.96
N HIS A 53 -10.16 8.86 -8.21
CA HIS A 53 -8.80 9.18 -8.70
C HIS A 53 -8.04 10.17 -7.79
N ARG A 54 -8.69 11.27 -7.38
CA ARG A 54 -8.10 12.25 -6.47
C ARG A 54 -7.79 11.66 -5.09
N GLN A 55 -8.66 10.79 -4.56
CA GLN A 55 -8.43 10.12 -3.28
C GLN A 55 -7.23 9.17 -3.38
N LYS A 56 -7.10 8.41 -4.47
CA LYS A 56 -5.94 7.56 -4.74
C LYS A 56 -4.65 8.37 -4.73
N GLN A 57 -4.58 9.46 -5.48
CA GLN A 57 -3.39 10.32 -5.54
C GLN A 57 -2.99 10.86 -4.16
N LEU A 58 -3.96 11.33 -3.37
CA LEU A 58 -3.71 11.83 -2.01
C LEU A 58 -3.25 10.72 -1.07
N LEU A 59 -3.84 9.53 -1.16
CA LEU A 59 -3.43 8.36 -0.37
C LEU A 59 -2.02 7.90 -0.72
N ILE A 60 -1.70 7.79 -2.01
CA ILE A 60 -0.35 7.47 -2.48
C ILE A 60 0.65 8.47 -1.90
N HIS A 61 0.37 9.77 -2.04
CA HIS A 61 1.26 10.81 -1.51
C HIS A 61 1.43 10.71 0.02
N LYS A 62 0.35 10.50 0.77
CA LYS A 62 0.42 10.29 2.23
C LYS A 62 1.22 9.05 2.60
N LEU A 63 1.01 7.95 1.88
CA LEU A 63 1.67 6.66 2.13
C LEU A 63 3.16 6.71 1.78
N ILE A 64 3.55 7.41 0.72
CA ILE A 64 4.96 7.69 0.38
C ILE A 64 5.62 8.53 1.47
N THR A 65 4.98 9.64 1.84
CA THR A 65 5.56 10.62 2.78
C THR A 65 5.54 10.18 4.24
N GLY A 66 4.79 9.14 4.59
CA GLY A 66 4.67 8.71 5.99
C GLY A 66 3.76 9.59 6.85
N ARG A 67 3.05 10.56 6.25
CA ARG A 67 2.27 11.54 7.01
C ARG A 67 0.94 10.94 7.50
N ARG A 68 0.69 11.05 8.81
CA ARG A 68 -0.55 10.60 9.50
C ARG A 68 -0.82 9.10 9.42
N ILE A 69 0.22 8.30 9.29
CA ILE A 69 0.06 6.85 9.25
C ILE A 69 0.09 6.31 10.70
N LYS A 70 -0.85 5.44 11.06
CA LYS A 70 -0.90 4.78 12.37
C LYS A 70 -0.14 3.45 12.32
N ASP A 71 0.96 3.36 13.06
CA ASP A 71 1.80 2.17 13.16
C ASP A 71 1.06 1.04 13.89
N PHE A 72 0.94 -0.14 13.28
CA PHE A 72 0.71 -1.38 14.01
C PHE A 72 2.05 -2.08 14.24
N HIS A 73 2.53 -2.09 15.47
CA HIS A 73 3.70 -2.88 15.88
C HIS A 73 3.33 -4.37 15.99
N ASN A 74 3.24 -5.06 14.86
CA ASN A 74 3.27 -6.52 14.87
C ASN A 74 4.74 -6.97 14.95
N LYS A 75 5.09 -7.72 16.00
CA LYS A 75 6.45 -8.09 16.44
C LYS A 75 7.27 -8.97 15.45
N SER A 76 6.84 -9.11 14.20
CA SER A 76 7.50 -9.94 13.19
C SER A 76 7.73 -9.15 11.90
N LYS A 77 8.70 -8.23 11.95
CA LYS A 77 9.43 -7.60 10.82
C LYS A 77 8.64 -6.86 9.71
N ALA A 78 7.31 -6.83 9.70
CA ALA A 78 6.51 -6.03 8.77
C ALA A 78 5.75 -4.93 9.52
N ARG A 79 6.11 -3.66 9.28
CA ARG A 79 5.31 -2.53 9.77
C ARG A 79 4.07 -2.41 8.91
N MET A 80 2.92 -2.83 9.43
CA MET A 80 1.62 -2.70 8.76
C MET A 80 0.97 -1.40 9.22
N PHE A 81 0.39 -0.68 8.27
CA PHE A 81 -0.22 0.62 8.50
C PHE A 81 -1.60 0.68 7.87
N ILE A 82 -2.64 1.03 8.62
CA ILE A 82 -4.03 1.08 8.11
C ILE A 82 -4.50 2.54 8.06
N ILE A 83 -5.05 2.99 6.94
CA ILE A 83 -5.71 4.31 6.76
C ILE A 83 -7.22 4.14 6.51
#